data_AF-A0A8H9GR71-F1
#
_entry.id   AF-A0A8H9GR71-F1
#
_cell.length_a   1.000
_cell.length_b   1.000
_cell.length_c   1.000
_cell.angle_alpha   90.00
_cell.angle_beta   90.00
_cell.angle_gamma   90.00
#
_symmetry.space_group_name_H-M   'P 1'
#
loop_
_entity.id
_entity.type
_entity.pdbx_description
1 polymer ?
#
loop_
_entity_poly.entity_id
_entity_poly.type
_entity_poly.pdbx_seq_one_letter_code
_entity_poly.pdbx_strand_id
1 'polypeptide(L)'
;MIDVRGLGAFQRDMTSIVYAGGQQLWPDAALIRGVSSELVQAGNLHTYVTAESQLSAFPNVTRVKAERIQPNRFAPNSKVYTDVTLSGAAAAQFRSAGSACRVVYFKD
;
A
#
# COMPACT_ATOMS: atom_id res chain seq x y z
N MET A 1 -6.94 -0.12 2.54
CA MET A 1 -6.00 0.19 3.64
C MET A 1 -5.21 -1.06 3.99
N ILE A 2 -3.89 -0.93 4.07
CA ILE A 2 -2.97 -1.95 4.52
C ILE A 2 -2.47 -1.56 5.90
N ASP A 3 -2.78 -2.36 6.91
CA ASP A 3 -2.27 -2.18 8.27
C ASP A 3 -0.86 -2.80 8.37
N VAL A 4 0.12 -1.94 8.70
CA VAL A 4 1.54 -2.30 8.87
C VAL A 4 2.04 -2.09 10.30
N ARG A 5 1.14 -1.75 11.23
CA ARG A 5 1.48 -1.53 12.65
C ARG A 5 2.05 -2.79 13.29
N GLY A 6 2.99 -2.62 14.21
CA GLY A 6 3.63 -3.75 14.89
C GLY A 6 4.54 -4.62 14.00
N LEU A 7 4.76 -4.27 12.74
CA LEU A 7 5.72 -4.95 11.85
C LEU A 7 7.12 -4.32 11.87
N GLY A 8 7.33 -3.31 12.72
CA GLY A 8 8.58 -2.57 12.83
C GLY A 8 8.50 -1.17 12.21
N ALA A 9 9.66 -0.59 11.90
CA ALA A 9 9.80 0.79 11.46
C ALA A 9 9.44 1.00 9.98
N PHE A 10 8.16 0.80 9.64
CA PHE A 10 7.65 1.15 8.31
C PHE A 10 7.71 2.66 8.08
N GLN A 11 8.34 3.05 6.98
CA GLN A 11 8.69 4.41 6.66
C GLN A 11 7.80 4.99 5.56
N ARG A 12 7.74 6.32 5.50
CA ARG A 12 7.08 7.03 4.42
C ARG A 12 8.09 7.28 3.30
N ASP A 13 7.68 7.00 2.08
CA ASP A 13 8.46 7.25 0.88
C ASP A 13 7.51 7.60 -0.28
N MET A 14 8.06 8.22 -1.32
CA MET A 14 7.39 8.51 -2.59
C MET A 14 7.07 7.22 -3.35
N THR A 15 7.83 6.15 -3.11
CA THR A 15 7.60 4.85 -3.73
C THR A 15 7.29 3.80 -2.67
N SER A 16 6.31 2.95 -2.98
CA SER A 16 5.95 1.80 -2.17
C SER A 16 5.32 0.75 -3.05
N ILE A 17 5.77 -0.49 -2.89
CA ILE A 17 5.30 -1.63 -3.67
C ILE A 17 4.65 -2.65 -2.73
N VAL A 18 3.46 -3.10 -3.11
CA VAL A 18 2.73 -4.19 -2.45
C VAL A 18 2.98 -5.47 -3.23
N TYR A 19 3.32 -6.55 -2.53
CA TYR A 19 3.57 -7.86 -3.11
C TYR A 19 2.57 -8.90 -2.62
N ALA A 20 2.37 -9.94 -3.43
CA ALA A 20 1.73 -11.19 -3.01
C ALA A 20 2.48 -12.35 -3.67
N GLY A 21 2.96 -13.31 -2.87
CA GLY A 21 3.73 -14.46 -3.40
C GLY A 21 4.98 -14.06 -4.19
N GLY A 22 5.62 -12.94 -3.83
CA GLY A 22 6.79 -12.39 -4.54
C GLY A 22 6.48 -11.59 -5.81
N GLN A 23 5.24 -11.57 -6.28
CA GLN A 23 4.81 -10.77 -7.41
C GLN A 23 4.27 -9.41 -6.97
N GLN A 24 4.51 -8.38 -7.78
CA GLN A 24 3.96 -7.05 -7.56
C GLN A 24 2.44 -7.07 -7.75
N LEU A 25 1.74 -6.58 -6.73
CA LEU A 25 0.29 -6.38 -6.72
C LEU A 25 -0.08 -4.90 -6.88
N TRP A 26 0.76 -3.98 -6.37
CA TRP A 26 0.58 -2.54 -6.51
C TRP A 26 1.95 -1.84 -6.57
N PRO A 27 2.10 -0.76 -7.35
CA PRO A 27 1.11 -0.22 -8.29
C PRO A 27 0.89 -1.17 -9.48
N ASP A 28 -0.35 -1.29 -9.95
CA ASP A 28 -0.72 -2.08 -11.14
C ASP A 28 -1.16 -1.12 -12.25
N ALA A 29 -0.49 -1.22 -13.40
CA ALA A 29 -0.75 -0.39 -14.58
C ALA A 29 -2.21 -0.43 -15.05
N ALA A 30 -2.89 -1.58 -14.95
CA ALA A 30 -4.29 -1.71 -15.33
C ALA A 30 -5.23 -1.05 -14.32
N LEU A 31 -4.92 -1.14 -13.03
CA LEU A 31 -5.70 -0.52 -11.96
C LEU A 31 -5.50 1.00 -11.89
N ILE A 32 -4.32 1.51 -12.27
CA ILE A 32 -4.04 2.95 -12.32
C ILE A 32 -4.55 3.64 -13.59
N ARG A 33 -4.90 2.91 -14.66
CA ARG A 33 -5.38 3.50 -15.93
C ARG A 33 -6.64 4.35 -15.81
N GLY A 34 -7.45 4.15 -14.76
CA GLY A 34 -8.64 4.95 -14.45
C GLY A 34 -8.46 5.94 -13.29
N VAL A 35 -7.25 6.01 -12.72
CA VAL A 35 -6.93 6.91 -11.62
C VAL A 35 -6.54 8.26 -12.23
N SER A 36 -7.03 9.37 -11.68
CA SER A 36 -6.83 10.70 -12.28
C SER A 36 -5.35 10.92 -12.57
N SER A 37 -5.07 11.52 -13.72
CA SER A 37 -3.70 11.86 -14.13
C SER A 37 -2.96 12.68 -13.07
N GLU A 38 -3.68 13.43 -12.22
CA GLU A 38 -3.10 14.17 -11.08
C GLU A 38 -2.56 13.26 -9.99
N LEU A 39 -3.17 12.10 -9.71
CA LEU A 39 -2.68 11.18 -8.68
C LEU A 39 -1.37 10.49 -9.10
N VAL A 40 -1.27 10.17 -10.39
CA VAL A 40 -0.04 9.63 -11.00
C VAL A 40 1.03 10.73 -11.07
N GLN A 41 0.67 11.94 -11.52
CA GLN A 41 1.60 13.08 -11.64
C GLN A 41 2.06 13.63 -10.29
N ALA A 42 1.22 13.57 -9.25
CA ALA A 42 1.58 14.02 -7.91
C ALA A 42 2.38 12.97 -7.11
N GLY A 43 2.68 11.80 -7.68
CA GLY A 43 3.43 10.74 -6.99
C GLY A 43 2.69 10.11 -5.80
N ASN A 44 1.36 10.30 -5.72
CA ASN A 44 0.55 10.00 -4.54
C ASN A 44 -0.36 8.78 -4.73
N LEU A 45 0.20 7.69 -5.28
CA LEU A 45 -0.48 6.40 -5.44
C LEU A 45 -0.79 5.72 -4.10
N HIS A 46 -0.18 6.21 -3.02
CA HIS A 46 -0.49 5.82 -1.66
C HIS A 46 -0.57 7.03 -0.72
N THR A 47 -1.14 6.81 0.46
CA THR A 47 -1.22 7.78 1.56
C THR A 47 -0.96 7.08 2.88
N TYR A 48 -0.46 7.81 3.88
CA TYR A 48 -0.15 7.27 5.20
C TYR A 48 -1.06 7.89 6.25
N VAL A 49 -1.63 7.05 7.10
CA VAL A 49 -2.42 7.46 8.26
C VAL A 49 -1.82 6.86 9.53
N THR A 50 -1.99 7.57 10.63
CA THR A 50 -1.55 7.16 11.99
C THR A 50 -2.71 7.11 12.98
N ALA A 51 -3.92 7.46 12.56
CA ALA A 51 -5.12 7.36 13.37
C ALA A 51 -6.33 6.87 12.56
N GLU A 52 -7.19 6.08 13.20
CA GLU A 52 -8.45 5.59 12.61
C GLU A 52 -9.35 6.73 12.12
N SER A 53 -9.36 7.87 12.82
CA SER A 53 -10.15 9.05 12.43
C SER A 53 -9.79 9.56 11.03
N GLN A 54 -8.55 9.37 10.57
CA GLN A 54 -8.11 9.78 9.24
C GLN A 54 -8.66 8.86 8.13
N LEU A 55 -9.11 7.65 8.47
CA LEU A 55 -9.74 6.74 7.51
C LEU A 55 -11.15 7.19 7.11
N SER A 56 -11.79 8.04 7.92
CA SER A 56 -13.12 8.61 7.59
C SER A 56 -13.12 9.44 6.30
N ALA A 57 -11.94 9.92 5.87
CA ALA A 57 -11.77 10.65 4.61
C ALA A 57 -11.85 9.75 3.36
N PHE A 58 -11.89 8.42 3.52
CA PHE A 58 -11.95 7.47 2.40
C PHE A 58 -13.28 6.72 2.42
N PRO A 59 -14.16 6.91 1.41
CA PRO A 59 -15.36 6.11 1.28
C PRO A 59 -14.98 4.66 0.94
N ASN A 60 -15.62 3.68 1.58
CA ASN A 60 -15.47 2.24 1.31
C ASN A 60 -14.04 1.68 1.45
N VAL A 61 -13.54 1.62 2.69
CA VAL A 61 -12.20 1.10 2.98
C VAL A 61 -12.19 -0.41 3.16
N THR A 62 -11.60 -1.14 2.20
CA THR A 62 -11.18 -2.53 2.42
C THR A 62 -9.94 -2.55 3.31
N ARG A 63 -9.98 -3.33 4.40
CA ARG A 63 -8.88 -3.42 5.37
C ARG A 63 -8.18 -4.76 5.23
N VAL A 64 -6.87 -4.73 5.07
CA VAL A 64 -6.03 -5.93 5.05
C VAL A 64 -4.82 -5.73 5.94
N LYS A 65 -4.31 -6.80 6.54
CA LYS A 65 -3.06 -6.78 7.32
C LYS A 65 -1.89 -7.21 6.45
N ALA A 66 -0.80 -6.46 6.49
CA ALA A 66 0.45 -6.91 5.87
C ALA A 66 1.05 -8.07 6.65
N GLU A 67 1.59 -9.05 5.93
CA GLU A 67 2.30 -10.19 6.52
C GLU A 67 3.70 -9.76 7.00
N ARG A 68 4.37 -8.90 6.22
CA ARG A 68 5.67 -8.32 6.56
C ARG A 68 5.92 -7.02 5.80
N ILE A 69 6.81 -6.20 6.36
CA ILE A 69 7.46 -5.09 5.68
C ILE A 69 8.81 -5.56 5.11
N GLN A 70 9.30 -4.90 4.07
CA GLN A 70 10.57 -5.23 3.45
C GLN A 70 11.27 -3.98 2.89
N PRO A 71 12.59 -4.05 2.63
CA PRO A 71 13.30 -2.94 2.01
C PRO A 71 12.69 -2.53 0.67
N ASN A 72 12.79 -1.26 0.34
CA ASN A 72 12.39 -0.74 -0.97
C ASN A 72 13.08 -1.53 -2.09
N ARG A 73 12.33 -1.98 -3.10
CA ARG A 73 12.89 -2.65 -4.29
C ARG A 73 14.06 -1.88 -4.92
N PHE A 74 13.97 -0.55 -4.96
CA PHE A 74 14.98 0.31 -5.58
C PHE A 74 16.21 0.52 -4.68
N ALA A 75 16.13 0.12 -3.40
CA ALA A 75 17.23 0.19 -2.44
C ALA A 75 17.24 -1.06 -1.54
N PRO A 76 17.46 -2.26 -2.09
CA PRO A 76 17.24 -3.53 -1.39
C PRO A 76 18.18 -3.77 -0.21
N ASN A 77 19.34 -3.11 -0.21
CA ASN A 77 20.34 -3.18 0.87
C ASN A 77 20.16 -2.08 1.92
N SER A 78 19.14 -1.23 1.79
CA SER A 78 18.86 -0.18 2.75
C SER A 78 18.09 -0.71 3.97
N LYS A 79 18.13 0.04 5.07
CA LYS A 79 17.23 -0.15 6.23
C LYS A 79 15.94 0.66 6.10
N VAL A 80 15.58 1.03 4.86
CA VAL A 80 14.37 1.80 4.54
C VAL A 80 13.27 0.82 4.14
N TYR A 81 12.33 0.59 5.06
CA TYR A 81 11.25 -0.38 4.88
C TYR A 81 9.98 0.33 4.43
N THR A 82 9.71 0.28 3.12
CA THR A 82 8.59 1.00 2.49
C THR A 82 7.72 0.08 1.63
N ASP A 83 8.19 -1.15 1.38
CA ASP A 83 7.47 -2.18 0.64
C ASP A 83 6.81 -3.16 1.62
N VAL A 84 5.73 -3.81 1.18
CA VAL A 84 4.96 -4.76 2.00
C VAL A 84 4.60 -6.03 1.24
N THR A 85 4.55 -7.17 1.93
CA THR A 85 3.99 -8.41 1.39
C THR A 85 2.65 -8.72 2.06
N LEU A 86 1.66 -9.11 1.27
CA LEU A 86 0.37 -9.64 1.73
C LEU A 86 0.35 -11.17 1.60
N SER A 87 -0.34 -11.83 2.52
CA SER A 87 -0.69 -13.24 2.39
C SER A 87 -1.66 -13.47 1.22
N GLY A 88 -1.83 -14.71 0.77
CA GLY A 88 -2.76 -15.03 -0.32
C GLY A 88 -4.20 -14.57 -0.07
N ALA A 89 -4.70 -14.74 1.16
CA ALA A 89 -6.04 -14.31 1.55
C ALA A 89 -6.18 -12.78 1.58
N ALA A 90 -5.19 -12.07 2.15
CA ALA A 90 -5.16 -10.61 2.16
C ALA A 90 -5.02 -10.03 0.75
N ALA A 91 -4.26 -10.69 -0.14
CA ALA A 91 -4.14 -10.30 -1.54
C ALA A 91 -5.47 -10.47 -2.29
N ALA A 92 -6.24 -11.52 -2.01
CA ALA A 92 -7.57 -11.70 -2.58
C ALA A 92 -8.53 -10.58 -2.15
N GLN A 93 -8.54 -10.23 -0.86
CA GLN A 93 -9.32 -9.10 -0.34
C GLN A 93 -8.85 -7.76 -0.91
N PHE A 94 -7.53 -7.56 -1.06
CA PHE A 94 -6.97 -6.38 -1.68
C PHE A 94 -7.47 -6.22 -3.12
N ARG A 95 -7.49 -7.31 -3.91
CA ARG A 95 -8.02 -7.30 -5.29
C ARG A 95 -9.53 -7.10 -5.34
N SER A 96 -10.28 -7.64 -4.38
CA SER A 96 -11.75 -7.47 -4.33
C SER A 96 -12.17 -6.04 -4.01
N ALA A 97 -11.27 -5.19 -3.49
CA ALA A 97 -11.52 -3.75 -3.38
C ALA A 97 -11.73 -3.08 -4.75
N GLY A 98 -11.45 -3.78 -5.85
CA GLY A 98 -11.69 -3.31 -7.22
C GLY A 98 -10.71 -2.23 -7.63
N SER A 99 -11.07 -1.46 -8.66
CA SER A 99 -10.31 -0.33 -9.21
C SER A 99 -10.21 0.89 -8.28
N ALA A 100 -10.28 0.70 -6.96
CA ALA A 100 -10.34 1.74 -5.94
C ALA A 100 -8.98 2.46 -5.72
N CYS A 101 -8.71 3.38 -6.65
CA CYS A 101 -8.07 4.70 -6.62
C CYS A 101 -6.85 5.05 -5.72
N ARG A 102 -6.61 4.43 -4.55
CA ARG A 102 -5.48 4.83 -3.68
C ARG A 102 -5.19 3.80 -2.59
N VAL A 103 -3.93 3.38 -2.46
CA VAL A 103 -3.49 2.58 -1.30
C VAL A 103 -3.34 3.47 -0.06
N VAL A 104 -3.80 3.01 1.09
CA VAL A 104 -3.62 3.73 2.36
C VAL A 104 -2.88 2.83 3.33
N TYR A 105 -1.76 3.29 3.87
CA TYR A 105 -1.02 2.59 4.91
C TYR A 105 -1.43 3.10 6.29
N PHE A 106 -1.87 2.19 7.16
CA PHE A 106 -2.04 2.49 8.57
C PHE A 106 -0.79 2.03 9.33
N LYS A 107 -0.02 2.99 9.81
CA LYS A 107 1.23 2.77 10.55
C LYS A 107 1.19 3.39 11.94
N ASP A 108 2.13 2.97 12.79
CA ASP A 108 2.40 3.57 14.09
C ASP A 108 3.06 4.94 13.95
#